data_AF-A0A3D3HY66-F1
#
_entry.id   AF-A0A3D3HY66-F1
#
_cell.length_a   1.000
_cell.length_b   1.000
_cell.length_c   1.000
_cell.angle_alpha   90.00
_cell.angle_beta   90.00
_cell.angle_gamma   90.00
#
_symmetry.space_group_name_H-M   'P 1'
#
loop_
_entity.id
_entity.type
_entity.pdbx_description
1 polymer ?
#
loop_
_entity_poly.entity_id
_entity_poly.type
_entity_poly.pdbx_seq_one_letter_code
_entity_poly.pdbx_strand_id
1 'polypeptide(L)'
;NAAPRRTLTYQTSDACTACRASGTVRTREGHMACPTCHGSGTISGPRKVDVRIPAGIQAGKKLRVPGGGHRGMNGRGGDLFLLIQDQPDSRLTRQGDNLEVNFEVPFTTAALGGEVKVEGLGSS
;
A
#
# COMPACT_ATOMS: atom_id res chain seq x y z
N ASN A 1 -19.59 11.16 -3.61
CA ASN A 1 -18.15 11.26 -3.30
C ASN A 1 -17.49 9.87 -3.33
N ALA A 2 -16.95 9.47 -4.48
CA ALA A 2 -16.22 8.23 -4.61
C ALA A 2 -14.74 8.46 -4.23
N ALA A 3 -14.27 7.81 -3.17
CA ALA A 3 -12.88 7.91 -2.77
C ALA A 3 -11.96 7.33 -3.87
N PRO A 4 -10.78 7.91 -4.11
CA PRO A 4 -9.93 7.53 -5.24
C PRO A 4 -9.50 6.06 -5.12
N ARG A 5 -9.56 5.35 -6.26
CA ARG A 5 -9.00 4.01 -6.39
C ARG A 5 -7.52 4.12 -6.71
N ARG A 6 -6.67 3.40 -5.98
CA ARG A 6 -5.25 3.24 -6.29
C ARG A 6 -4.96 1.76 -6.54
N THR A 7 -4.25 1.49 -7.62
CA THR A 7 -3.72 0.15 -7.92
C THR A 7 -2.32 0.06 -7.34
N LEU A 8 -2.09 -0.87 -6.43
CA LEU A 8 -0.79 -1.14 -5.85
C LEU A 8 -0.22 -2.44 -6.44
N THR A 9 1.07 -2.45 -6.74
CA THR A 9 1.80 -3.66 -7.15
C THR A 9 2.78 -4.04 -6.05
N TYR A 10 2.78 -5.30 -5.63
CA TYR A 10 3.68 -5.83 -4.60
C TYR A 10 4.16 -7.23 -4.99
N GLN A 11 5.28 -7.67 -4.41
CA GLN A 11 5.80 -9.01 -4.62
C GLN A 11 5.23 -9.97 -3.58
N THR A 12 4.81 -11.16 -4.01
CA THR A 12 4.39 -12.26 -3.13
C THR A 12 5.08 -13.55 -3.55
N SER A 13 5.20 -14.49 -2.62
CA SER A 13 5.80 -15.81 -2.82
C SER A 13 4.78 -16.90 -2.56
N ASP A 14 3.79 -17.10 -3.43
CA ASP A 14 2.65 -18.00 -3.18
C ASP A 14 3.04 -19.48 -3.15
N ALA A 15 2.33 -20.28 -2.36
CA ALA A 15 2.52 -21.73 -2.35
C ALA A 15 2.22 -22.33 -3.74
N CYS A 16 3.12 -23.17 -4.25
CA CYS A 16 2.92 -23.87 -5.51
C CYS A 16 1.79 -24.90 -5.34
N THR A 17 0.68 -24.68 -6.02
CA THR A 17 -0.48 -25.58 -5.95
C THR A 17 -0.24 -26.92 -6.67
N ALA A 18 0.63 -26.93 -7.68
CA ALA A 18 0.95 -28.14 -8.47
C ALA A 18 1.63 -29.24 -7.62
N CYS A 19 2.55 -28.86 -6.73
CA CYS A 19 3.21 -29.78 -5.80
C CYS A 19 2.72 -29.65 -4.35
N ARG A 20 1.68 -28.83 -4.10
CA ARG A 20 1.18 -28.51 -2.75
C ARG A 20 2.31 -28.07 -1.81
N ALA A 21 3.10 -27.10 -2.26
CA ALA A 21 4.28 -26.57 -1.57
C ALA A 21 5.41 -27.56 -1.24
N SER A 22 5.33 -28.83 -1.65
CA SER A 22 6.36 -29.83 -1.33
C SER A 22 7.62 -29.71 -2.18
N GLY A 23 7.59 -28.92 -3.27
CA GLY A 23 8.69 -28.80 -4.22
C GLY A 23 8.88 -30.02 -5.13
N THR A 24 8.22 -31.16 -4.85
CA THR A 24 8.37 -32.39 -5.63
C THR A 24 7.01 -32.96 -6.06
N VAL A 25 7.00 -33.74 -7.13
CA VAL A 25 5.83 -34.48 -7.61
C VAL A 25 6.17 -35.97 -7.62
N ARG A 26 5.21 -36.83 -7.28
CA ARG A 26 5.44 -38.28 -7.31
C ARG A 26 5.33 -38.79 -8.75
N THR A 27 6.32 -39.56 -9.17
CA THR A 27 6.39 -40.23 -10.49
C THR A 27 6.54 -41.74 -10.30
N ARG A 28 6.55 -42.49 -11.40
CA ARG A 28 6.79 -43.94 -11.37
C ARG A 28 8.22 -44.28 -10.91
N GLU A 29 9.20 -43.43 -11.20
CA GLU A 29 10.59 -43.60 -10.76
C GLU A 29 10.90 -43.00 -9.37
N GLY A 30 9.92 -42.43 -8.66
CA GLY A 30 10.09 -41.89 -7.30
C GLY A 30 9.59 -40.46 -7.13
N HIS A 31 10.48 -39.54 -6.74
CA HIS A 31 10.17 -38.11 -6.57
C HIS A 31 10.95 -37.29 -7.60
N MET A 32 10.25 -36.43 -8.32
CA MET A 32 10.82 -35.50 -9.30
C MET A 32 10.62 -34.06 -8.82
N ALA A 33 11.58 -33.17 -9.11
CA ALA A 33 11.41 -31.74 -8.87
C ALA A 33 10.16 -31.23 -9.60
N CYS A 34 9.33 -30.43 -8.91
CA CYS A 34 8.11 -29.91 -9.50
C CYS A 34 8.45 -29.02 -10.70
N PRO A 35 7.92 -29.28 -11.91
CA PRO A 35 8.25 -28.49 -13.10
C PRO A 35 7.70 -27.07 -13.04
N THR A 36 6.70 -26.80 -12.21
CA THR A 36 6.07 -25.47 -12.08
C THR A 36 6.86 -24.52 -11.18
N CYS A 37 7.42 -25.03 -10.09
CA CYS A 37 8.19 -24.22 -9.13
C CYS A 37 9.68 -24.59 -9.10
N HIS A 38 10.11 -25.52 -9.95
CA HIS A 38 11.49 -26.00 -10.06
C HIS A 38 12.11 -26.42 -8.71
N GLY A 39 11.32 -27.10 -7.86
CA GLY A 39 11.80 -27.54 -6.54
C GLY A 39 11.57 -26.59 -5.37
N SER A 40 11.22 -25.32 -5.60
CA SER A 40 11.14 -24.32 -4.53
C SER A 40 9.92 -24.46 -3.58
N GLY A 41 8.86 -25.14 -4.02
CA GLY A 41 7.57 -25.18 -3.32
C GLY A 41 6.76 -23.87 -3.38
N THR A 42 7.32 -22.78 -3.92
CA THR A 42 6.64 -21.46 -4.01
C THR A 42 6.84 -20.80 -5.37
N ILE A 43 5.85 -20.03 -5.81
CA ILE A 43 5.89 -19.24 -7.03
C ILE A 43 5.91 -17.77 -6.64
N SER A 44 7.03 -17.11 -6.88
CA SER A 44 7.17 -15.67 -6.62
C SER A 44 6.76 -14.85 -7.82
N GLY A 45 6.02 -13.76 -7.59
CA GLY A 45 5.66 -12.84 -8.66
C GLY A 45 4.93 -11.59 -8.20
N PRO A 46 4.82 -10.58 -9.08
CA PRO A 46 4.08 -9.37 -8.80
C PRO A 46 2.58 -9.65 -8.75
N ARG A 47 1.89 -9.04 -7.79
CA ARG A 47 0.44 -8.98 -7.72
C ARG A 47 -0.04 -7.55 -7.70
N LYS A 48 -1.18 -7.33 -8.35
CA LYS A 48 -1.90 -6.06 -8.35
C LYS A 48 -3.12 -6.15 -7.45
N VAL A 49 -3.35 -5.10 -6.67
CA VAL A 49 -4.54 -4.94 -5.85
C VAL A 49 -5.11 -3.54 -6.04
N ASP A 50 -6.41 -3.47 -6.28
CA ASP A 50 -7.13 -2.20 -6.32
C ASP A 50 -7.70 -1.89 -4.94
N VAL A 51 -7.29 -0.76 -4.39
CA VAL A 51 -7.66 -0.35 -3.05
C VAL A 51 -8.29 1.03 -3.09
N ARG A 52 -9.39 1.16 -2.34
CA ARG A 52 -10.04 2.44 -2.11
C ARG A 52 -9.51 3.02 -0.82
N ILE A 53 -8.88 4.18 -0.89
CA ILE A 53 -8.36 4.89 0.29
C ILE A 53 -9.44 5.86 0.76
N PRO A 54 -10.04 5.67 1.94
CA PRO A 54 -11.04 6.60 2.46
C PRO A 54 -10.48 8.01 2.63
N ALA A 55 -11.30 9.02 2.32
CA ALA A 55 -10.91 10.41 2.57
C ALA A 55 -10.68 10.64 4.08
N GLY A 56 -9.66 11.43 4.42
CA GLY A 56 -9.33 11.78 5.80
C GLY A 56 -8.63 10.68 6.62
N ILE A 57 -8.33 9.51 6.04
CA ILE A 57 -7.62 8.44 6.76
C ILE A 57 -6.32 8.98 7.38
N GLN A 58 -6.10 8.66 8.66
CA GLN A 58 -4.92 9.11 9.41
C GLN A 58 -3.71 8.24 9.07
N ALA A 59 -2.52 8.85 9.07
CA ALA A 59 -1.27 8.09 9.05
C ALA A 59 -1.19 7.14 10.26
N GLY A 60 -0.46 6.04 10.09
CA GLY A 60 -0.33 4.96 11.06
C GLY A 60 -1.50 3.99 11.10
N LYS A 61 -2.64 4.30 10.47
CA LYS A 61 -3.77 3.37 10.36
C LYS A 61 -3.43 2.21 9.42
N LYS A 62 -3.99 1.03 9.71
CA LYS A 62 -3.88 -0.16 8.87
C LYS A 62 -5.16 -0.34 8.05
N LEU A 63 -5.02 -0.38 6.74
CA LEU A 63 -6.12 -0.71 5.83
C LEU A 63 -6.04 -2.19 5.44
N ARG A 64 -7.09 -2.95 5.75
CA ARG A 64 -7.18 -4.37 5.41
C ARG A 64 -7.69 -4.54 3.99
N VAL A 65 -6.98 -5.35 3.21
CA VAL A 65 -7.37 -5.85 1.89
C VAL A 65 -7.61 -7.36 2.03
N PRO A 66 -8.88 -7.79 2.10
CA PRO A 66 -9.22 -9.20 2.22
C PRO A 66 -8.71 -10.02 1.06
N GLY A 67 -8.06 -11.15 1.33
CA GLY A 67 -7.58 -12.08 0.29
C GLY A 67 -6.42 -11.57 -0.57
N GLY A 68 -5.92 -10.36 -0.30
CA GLY A 68 -4.75 -9.76 -0.95
C GLY A 68 -3.42 -10.26 -0.39
N GLY A 69 -3.43 -11.11 0.63
CA GLY A 69 -2.20 -11.68 1.21
C GLY A 69 -1.64 -12.84 0.39
N HIS A 70 -0.52 -13.37 0.89
CA HIS A 70 0.11 -14.59 0.39
C HIS A 70 -0.87 -15.77 0.37
N ARG A 71 -0.87 -16.55 -0.70
CA ARG A 71 -1.68 -17.77 -0.81
C ARG A 71 -0.92 -18.97 -0.26
N GLY A 72 -1.47 -19.56 0.80
CA GLY A 72 -0.95 -20.80 1.36
C GLY A 72 -1.33 -22.03 0.53
N MET A 73 -0.93 -23.21 1.02
CA MET A 73 -1.12 -24.50 0.33
C MET A 73 -2.58 -24.83 0.00
N ASN A 74 -3.54 -24.31 0.77
CA ASN A 74 -4.98 -24.47 0.53
C ASN A 74 -5.53 -23.55 -0.57
N GLY A 75 -4.67 -22.76 -1.24
CA GLY A 75 -5.03 -21.80 -2.28
C GLY A 75 -5.77 -20.56 -1.77
N ARG A 76 -6.07 -20.47 -0.47
CA ARG A 76 -6.69 -19.30 0.14
C ARG A 76 -5.64 -18.25 0.43
N GLY A 77 -5.90 -17.03 -0.03
CA GLY A 77 -5.07 -15.87 0.31
C GLY A 77 -5.33 -15.43 1.74
N GLY A 78 -4.27 -15.11 2.47
CA GLY A 78 -4.39 -14.31 3.69
C GLY A 78 -4.85 -12.89 3.37
N ASP A 79 -4.80 -12.01 4.37
CA ASP A 79 -5.09 -10.60 4.18
C ASP A 79 -3.81 -9.79 3.94
N LEU A 80 -3.93 -8.71 3.18
CA LEU A 80 -2.88 -7.72 3.04
C LEU A 80 -3.26 -6.50 3.91
N PHE A 81 -2.35 -6.09 4.78
CA PHE A 81 -2.51 -4.87 5.57
C PHE A 81 -1.61 -3.79 5.01
N LEU A 82 -2.20 -2.67 4.60
CA LEU A 82 -1.48 -1.49 4.15
C LEU A 82 -1.33 -0.54 5.33
N LEU A 83 -0.10 -0.11 5.61
CA LEU A 83 0.17 0.97 6.54
C LEU A 83 0.04 2.30 5.80
N ILE A 84 -0.85 3.16 6.28
CA ILE A 84 -1.00 4.50 5.72
C ILE A 84 0.07 5.41 6.28
N GLN A 85 0.72 6.18 5.41
CA GLN A 85 1.68 7.21 5.77
C GLN A 85 1.31 8.48 5.01
N ASP A 86 1.45 9.62 5.69
CA ASP A 86 1.33 10.91 5.02
C ASP A 86 2.56 11.11 4.15
N GLN A 87 2.33 11.58 2.92
CA GLN A 87 3.42 12.02 2.06
C GLN A 87 3.84 13.43 2.51
N PRO A 88 5.12 13.65 2.86
CA PRO A 88 5.58 14.99 3.23
C PRO A 88 5.33 16.00 2.12
N ASP A 89 4.77 17.15 2.47
CA ASP A 89 4.61 18.32 1.61
C ASP A 89 5.45 19.46 2.20
N SER A 90 6.08 20.26 1.33
CA SER A 90 6.97 21.34 1.76
C SER A 90 6.25 22.59 2.25
N ARG A 91 4.97 22.74 1.91
CA ARG A 91 4.13 23.90 2.23
C ARG A 91 3.17 23.60 3.38
N LEU A 92 2.66 22.37 3.43
CA LEU A 92 1.60 21.98 4.36
C LEU A 92 2.08 20.84 5.27
N THR A 93 1.92 21.02 6.57
CA THR A 93 2.10 19.96 7.56
C THR A 93 0.74 19.54 8.10
N ARG A 94 0.45 18.24 8.14
CA ARG A 94 -0.79 17.73 8.73
C ARG A 94 -0.61 17.49 10.22
N GLN A 95 -1.50 18.06 11.04
CA GLN A 95 -1.61 17.79 12.47
C GLN A 95 -3.02 17.30 12.79
N GLY A 96 -3.18 15.98 12.89
CA GLY A 96 -4.50 15.35 13.08
C GLY A 96 -5.43 15.65 11.92
N ASP A 97 -6.51 16.39 12.19
CA ASP A 97 -7.49 16.81 11.18
C ASP A 97 -7.23 18.25 10.67
N ASN A 98 -6.14 18.89 11.13
CA ASN A 98 -5.74 20.24 10.72
C ASN A 98 -4.57 20.20 9.73
N LEU A 99 -4.46 21.27 8.94
CA LEU A 99 -3.30 21.58 8.12
C LEU A 99 -2.66 22.86 8.64
N GLU A 100 -1.36 22.81 8.84
CA GLU A 100 -0.53 23.93 9.31
C GLU A 100 0.40 24.39 8.19
N VAL A 101 0.60 25.70 8.11
CA VAL A 101 1.53 26.35 7.18
C VAL A 101 2.30 27.42 7.94
N ASN A 102 3.61 27.45 7.73
CA ASN A 102 4.46 28.50 8.25
C ASN A 102 4.75 29.48 7.11
N PHE A 103 4.49 30.76 7.33
CA PHE A 103 4.74 31.83 6.36
C PHE A 103 5.37 33.03 7.06
N GLU A 104 6.30 33.68 6.36
CA GLU A 104 6.91 34.92 6.83
C GLU A 104 6.01 36.09 6.48
N VAL A 105 5.69 36.92 7.47
CA VAL A 105 4.88 38.13 7.30
C VAL A 105 5.79 39.35 7.45
N PRO A 106 5.80 40.29 6.47
CA PRO A 106 6.50 41.55 6.63
C PRO A 106 5.99 42.29 7.87
N PHE A 107 6.91 42.85 8.66
CA PHE A 107 6.55 43.56 9.90
C PHE A 107 5.53 44.68 9.66
N THR A 108 5.64 45.40 8.54
CA THR A 108 4.68 46.45 8.16
C THR A 108 3.26 45.91 7.99
N THR A 109 3.10 44.77 7.32
CA THR A 109 1.80 44.09 7.16
C THR A 109 1.24 43.63 8.50
N ALA A 110 2.08 43.10 9.40
CA ALA A 110 1.66 42.66 10.72
C ALA A 110 1.25 43.85 11.63
N ALA A 111 1.98 44.97 11.57
CA ALA A 111 1.77 46.12 12.44
C ALA A 111 0.67 47.08 11.95
N LEU A 112 0.55 47.28 10.63
CA LEU A 112 -0.40 48.24 10.03
C LEU A 112 -1.66 47.57 9.48
N GLY A 113 -1.69 46.24 9.45
CA GLY A 113 -2.74 45.47 8.79
C GLY A 113 -2.48 45.31 7.28
N GLY A 114 -3.01 44.23 6.73
CA GLY A 114 -2.92 43.90 5.31
C GLY A 114 -3.35 42.45 5.05
N GLU A 115 -3.16 41.98 3.83
CA GLU A 115 -3.58 40.64 3.40
C GLU A 115 -2.39 39.80 2.95
N VAL A 116 -2.42 38.50 3.27
CA VAL A 116 -1.46 37.50 2.80
C VAL A 116 -2.22 36.34 2.18
N LYS A 117 -1.84 35.96 0.96
CA LYS A 117 -2.45 34.82 0.27
C LYS A 117 -1.78 33.53 0.71
N VAL A 118 -2.58 32.57 1.15
CA VAL A 118 -2.13 31.23 1.55
C VAL A 118 -2.66 30.20 0.55
N GLU A 119 -1.77 29.32 0.09
CA GLU A 119 -2.13 28.20 -0.77
C GLU A 119 -2.69 27.02 0.06
N GLY A 120 -3.92 26.62 -0.24
CA GLY A 120 -4.60 25.51 0.44
C GLY A 120 -4.40 24.15 -0.22
N LEU A 121 -5.08 23.14 0.32
CA LEU A 121 -5.12 21.80 -0.27
C LEU A 121 -5.83 21.85 -1.63
N GLY A 122 -5.09 21.58 -2.73
CA GLY A 122 -5.62 21.52 -4.09
C GLY A 122 -5.41 22.77 -4.95
N SER A 123 -4.61 23.75 -4.51
CA SER A 123 -4.25 24.94 -5.31
C SER A 123 -3.14 24.69 -6.35
N SER A 124 -3.03 23.47 -6.89
CA SER A 124 -2.04 23.05 -7.89
C SER A 124 -2.68 22.83 -9.26
#